data_AF-A0A316DHB4-F1
#
_entry.id   AF-A0A316DHB4-F1
#
_cell.length_a   1.000
_cell.length_b   1.000
_cell.length_c   1.000
_cell.angle_alpha   90.00
_cell.angle_beta   90.00
_cell.angle_gamma   90.00
#
_symmetry.space_group_name_H-M   'P 1'
#
loop_
_entity.id
_entity.type
_entity.pdbx_description
1 polymer ?
#
loop_
_entity_poly.entity_id
_entity_poly.type
_entity_poly.pdbx_seq_one_letter_code
_entity_poly.pdbx_strand_id
1 'polypeptide(L)'
;MTEQAKYMLEFLVRNYDNLVTYHLNQDDKIYLGDKENKVCRFCGKDKTETSFSNVSHAIPELIGNKKLIAHYECDVCNEKFSKMLESHFGNYMNLWHTIAQVKGKRKIPSFKTVNDKSRIDIKDTVKIEDYQDDSIVKIDEENKTISITAKRRSYVPIAVYKTLTKMALTIMPEDELSKFKNTMAWINEEDHSNSPYELKQLKVLFSFAPGIRPFPFVSCMLFKRKPDNVDTVPYMQFLVAYSNFAFQIFIPLCIEDKTLQGSEIKMTYVPTPLDINGAKLTRRQLDMHSKEKLKDEEETVTIGFNEMIEQDLTDNNE
;
A
#
# COMPACT_ATOMS: atom_id res chain seq x y z
N MET A 1 25.15 8.08 -7.41
CA MET A 1 24.35 7.57 -6.28
C MET A 1 24.64 8.45 -5.07
N THR A 2 23.61 8.87 -4.32
CA THR A 2 23.81 9.67 -3.10
C THR A 2 24.40 8.82 -1.97
N GLU A 3 25.06 9.43 -0.98
CA GLU A 3 25.58 8.70 0.19
C GLU A 3 24.48 7.94 0.94
N GLN A 4 23.28 8.52 1.02
CA GLN A 4 22.12 7.85 1.61
C GLN A 4 21.72 6.61 0.80
N ALA A 5 21.67 6.70 -0.53
CA ALA A 5 21.35 5.55 -1.39
C ALA A 5 22.41 4.45 -1.29
N LYS A 6 23.68 4.83 -1.18
CA LYS A 6 24.80 3.91 -0.94
C LYS A 6 24.62 3.15 0.37
N TYR A 7 24.37 3.87 1.48
CA TYR A 7 24.14 3.25 2.79
C TYR A 7 22.95 2.28 2.77
N MET A 8 21.83 2.67 2.16
CA MET A 8 20.64 1.82 2.04
C MET A 8 20.94 0.54 1.28
N LEU A 9 21.67 0.64 0.17
CA LEU A 9 22.07 -0.51 -0.64
C LEU A 9 23.02 -1.43 0.12
N GLU A 10 24.04 -0.89 0.78
CA GLU A 10 25.00 -1.66 1.58
C GLU A 10 24.32 -2.36 2.78
N PHE A 11 23.37 -1.69 3.43
CA PHE A 11 22.57 -2.31 4.49
C PHE A 11 21.73 -3.47 3.96
N LEU A 12 21.07 -3.29 2.82
CA LEU A 12 20.23 -4.34 2.23
C LEU A 12 21.08 -5.54 1.80
N VAL A 13 22.17 -5.30 1.07
CA VAL A 13 23.06 -6.35 0.55
C VAL A 13 23.70 -7.17 1.66
N ARG A 14 24.08 -6.55 2.79
CA ARG A 14 24.70 -7.29 3.90
C ARG A 14 23.71 -8.16 4.68
N ASN A 15 22.43 -7.79 4.70
CA ASN A 15 21.46 -8.39 5.63
C ASN A 15 20.41 -9.28 4.93
N TYR A 16 20.19 -9.10 3.63
CA TYR A 16 19.07 -9.69 2.93
C TYR A 16 19.43 -10.26 1.57
N ASP A 17 18.73 -11.34 1.20
CA ASP A 17 18.58 -11.81 -0.16
C ASP A 17 17.25 -11.31 -0.74
N ASN A 18 17.26 -10.90 -2.01
CA ASN A 18 16.02 -10.67 -2.74
C ASN A 18 15.40 -12.01 -3.11
N LEU A 19 14.33 -12.39 -2.40
CA LEU A 19 13.69 -13.69 -2.53
C LEU A 19 12.72 -13.73 -3.72
N VAL A 20 11.92 -12.68 -3.87
CA VAL A 20 10.92 -12.55 -4.93
C VAL A 20 10.88 -11.11 -5.40
N THR A 21 10.75 -10.93 -6.72
CA THR A 21 10.50 -9.63 -7.34
C THR A 21 9.50 -9.79 -8.47
N TYR A 22 8.44 -8.98 -8.46
CA TYR A 22 7.54 -8.81 -9.60
C TYR A 22 7.51 -7.35 -10.02
N HIS A 23 7.87 -7.09 -11.27
CA HIS A 23 7.68 -5.81 -11.94
C HIS A 23 6.53 -5.97 -12.94
N LEU A 24 5.41 -5.27 -12.72
CA LEU A 24 4.20 -5.43 -13.55
C LEU A 24 4.24 -4.52 -14.79
N ASN A 25 5.37 -4.55 -15.49
CA ASN A 25 5.70 -3.68 -16.62
C ASN A 25 5.35 -4.30 -18.00
N GLN A 26 5.07 -5.59 -18.07
CA GLN A 26 4.65 -6.29 -19.29
C GLN A 26 3.13 -6.43 -19.36
N ASP A 27 2.54 -6.51 -20.55
CA ASP A 27 1.08 -6.55 -20.71
C ASP A 27 0.45 -7.87 -20.27
N ASP A 28 1.23 -8.96 -20.29
CA ASP A 28 0.77 -10.28 -19.91
C ASP A 28 0.46 -10.40 -18.41
N LYS A 29 -0.51 -11.27 -18.11
CA LYS A 29 -0.82 -11.64 -16.74
C LYS A 29 0.19 -12.66 -16.22
N ILE A 30 0.60 -12.47 -14.98
CA ILE A 30 1.43 -13.40 -14.21
C ILE A 30 0.51 -14.16 -13.26
N TYR A 31 0.55 -15.48 -13.33
CA TYR A 31 -0.30 -16.37 -12.54
C TYR A 31 0.52 -17.06 -11.46
N LEU A 32 0.05 -16.96 -10.22
CA LEU A 32 0.65 -17.62 -9.06
C LEU A 32 -0.22 -18.81 -8.65
N GLY A 33 0.42 -19.94 -8.34
CA GLY A 33 -0.27 -21.15 -7.89
C GLY A 33 -0.71 -22.08 -9.02
N ASP A 34 -1.15 -23.27 -8.63
CA ASP A 34 -1.67 -24.29 -9.55
C ASP A 34 -3.10 -23.94 -9.98
N LYS A 35 -3.33 -23.86 -11.29
CA LYS A 35 -4.64 -23.55 -11.89
C LYS A 35 -5.62 -24.73 -11.80
N GLU A 36 -5.10 -25.96 -11.85
CA GLU A 36 -5.89 -27.19 -11.92
C GLU A 36 -6.18 -27.73 -10.52
N ASN A 37 -5.18 -27.69 -9.63
CA ASN A 37 -5.29 -28.16 -8.24
C ASN A 37 -5.34 -26.99 -7.25
N LYS A 38 -6.41 -26.19 -7.35
CA LYS A 38 -6.59 -25.02 -6.49
C LYS A 38 -6.88 -25.43 -5.04
N VAL A 39 -5.98 -25.02 -4.15
CA VAL A 39 -6.17 -25.00 -2.70
C VAL A 39 -6.00 -23.57 -2.22
N CYS A 40 -6.93 -23.10 -1.40
CA CYS A 40 -6.86 -21.73 -0.89
C CYS A 40 -5.73 -21.61 0.13
N ARG A 41 -4.75 -20.76 -0.16
CA ARG A 41 -3.61 -20.44 0.71
C ARG A 41 -4.04 -19.95 2.10
N PHE A 42 -5.17 -19.26 2.19
CA PHE A 42 -5.60 -18.58 3.42
C PHE A 42 -6.50 -19.40 4.34
N CYS A 43 -7.30 -20.31 3.80
CA CYS A 43 -8.21 -21.14 4.60
C CYS A 43 -7.97 -22.65 4.44
N GLY A 44 -7.06 -23.07 3.55
CA GLY A 44 -6.72 -24.48 3.31
C GLY A 44 -7.75 -25.27 2.49
N LYS A 45 -8.91 -24.66 2.18
CA LYS A 45 -10.01 -25.32 1.47
C LYS A 45 -9.73 -25.47 -0.02
N ASP A 46 -10.14 -26.60 -0.58
CA ASP A 46 -10.06 -26.88 -2.01
C ASP A 46 -11.41 -26.66 -2.73
N LYS A 47 -11.48 -27.02 -4.01
CA LYS A 47 -12.68 -26.88 -4.85
C LYS A 47 -13.91 -27.69 -4.39
N THR A 48 -13.74 -28.65 -3.48
CA THR A 48 -14.85 -29.42 -2.90
C THR A 48 -15.53 -28.67 -1.75
N GLU A 49 -14.82 -27.72 -1.13
CA GLU A 49 -15.29 -26.97 0.04
C GLU A 49 -15.53 -25.47 -0.25
N THR A 50 -14.98 -24.93 -1.34
CA THR A 50 -15.09 -23.52 -1.72
C THR A 50 -15.01 -23.31 -3.24
N SER A 51 -15.29 -22.08 -3.69
CA SER A 51 -15.25 -21.71 -5.11
C SER A 51 -14.07 -20.79 -5.42
N PHE A 52 -13.59 -20.87 -6.67
CA PHE A 52 -12.50 -20.04 -7.21
C PHE A 52 -12.94 -19.40 -8.53
N SER A 53 -14.14 -18.84 -8.53
CA SER A 53 -14.80 -18.26 -9.70
C SER A 53 -14.34 -16.83 -9.97
N ASN A 54 -13.93 -16.09 -8.92
CA ASN A 54 -13.39 -14.76 -9.03
C ASN A 54 -11.94 -14.77 -9.50
N VAL A 55 -11.58 -13.72 -10.25
CA VAL A 55 -10.17 -13.43 -10.55
C VAL A 55 -9.55 -12.74 -9.35
N SER A 56 -9.00 -13.53 -8.44
CA SER A 56 -8.29 -13.05 -7.26
C SER A 56 -6.94 -12.44 -7.67
N HIS A 57 -6.78 -11.14 -7.39
CA HIS A 57 -5.53 -10.44 -7.68
C HIS A 57 -4.56 -10.62 -6.50
N ALA A 58 -3.33 -11.01 -6.79
CA ALA A 58 -2.35 -11.28 -5.75
C ALA A 58 -2.07 -10.05 -4.88
N ILE A 59 -2.13 -8.89 -5.53
CA ILE A 59 -2.06 -7.56 -4.94
C ILE A 59 -3.32 -6.80 -5.35
N PRO A 60 -3.94 -5.99 -4.48
CA PRO A 60 -5.21 -5.33 -4.76
C PRO A 60 -5.23 -4.48 -6.04
N GLU A 61 -6.35 -4.51 -6.76
CA GLU A 61 -6.55 -3.64 -7.94
C GLU A 61 -6.53 -2.15 -7.59
N LEU A 62 -6.80 -1.78 -6.33
CA LEU A 62 -6.83 -0.38 -5.87
C LEU A 62 -5.47 0.33 -5.98
N ILE A 63 -4.36 -0.40 -6.05
CA ILE A 63 -3.03 0.18 -6.30
C ILE A 63 -2.61 0.13 -7.78
N GLY A 64 -3.52 -0.25 -8.67
CA GLY A 64 -3.25 -0.36 -10.12
C GLY A 64 -2.77 -1.74 -10.59
N ASN A 65 -2.83 -2.78 -9.75
CA ASN A 65 -2.55 -4.15 -10.23
C ASN A 65 -3.67 -4.65 -11.15
N LYS A 66 -3.31 -5.13 -12.34
CA LYS A 66 -4.20 -5.85 -13.28
C LYS A 66 -3.61 -7.18 -13.77
N LYS A 67 -2.41 -7.50 -13.31
CA LYS A 67 -1.49 -8.42 -13.98
C LYS A 67 -1.11 -9.58 -13.09
N LEU A 68 -0.89 -9.38 -11.79
CA LEU A 68 -0.51 -10.45 -10.87
C LEU A 68 -1.76 -11.09 -10.26
N ILE A 69 -2.06 -12.33 -10.69
CA ILE A 69 -3.26 -13.11 -10.36
C ILE A 69 -2.88 -14.31 -9.50
N ALA A 70 -3.66 -14.60 -8.46
CA ALA A 70 -3.44 -15.75 -7.57
C ALA A 70 -4.53 -16.81 -7.80
N HIS A 71 -4.12 -18.04 -8.12
CA HIS A 71 -5.02 -19.20 -8.26
C HIS A 71 -5.34 -19.88 -6.93
N TYR A 72 -4.59 -19.58 -5.87
CA TYR A 72 -4.77 -20.11 -4.52
C TYR A 72 -5.53 -19.16 -3.57
N GLU A 73 -6.43 -18.32 -4.07
CA GLU A 73 -7.30 -17.49 -3.23
C GLU A 73 -8.76 -17.72 -3.62
N CYS A 74 -9.52 -18.36 -2.74
CA CYS A 74 -10.94 -18.65 -2.96
C CYS A 74 -11.82 -17.40 -2.84
N ASP A 75 -13.04 -17.49 -3.36
CA ASP A 75 -13.98 -16.38 -3.42
C ASP A 75 -14.35 -15.86 -2.02
N VAL A 76 -14.48 -16.76 -1.03
CA VAL A 76 -14.80 -16.41 0.36
C VAL A 76 -13.69 -15.61 1.01
N CYS A 77 -12.43 -16.06 0.87
CA CYS A 77 -11.28 -15.32 1.40
C CYS A 77 -11.10 -13.99 0.67
N ASN A 78 -11.27 -13.97 -0.66
CA ASN A 78 -11.14 -12.75 -1.45
C ASN A 78 -12.15 -11.68 -1.02
N GLU A 79 -13.43 -12.06 -0.88
CA GLU A 79 -14.47 -11.13 -0.41
C GLU A 79 -14.20 -10.66 1.02
N LYS A 80 -13.80 -11.58 1.92
CA LYS A 80 -13.44 -11.26 3.30
C LYS A 80 -12.32 -10.23 3.36
N PHE A 81 -11.18 -10.48 2.72
CA PHE A 81 -10.05 -9.55 2.73
C PHE A 81 -10.38 -8.23 2.04
N SER A 82 -11.18 -8.24 0.98
CA SER A 82 -11.62 -7.01 0.32
C SER A 82 -12.38 -6.10 1.30
N LYS A 83 -13.32 -6.66 2.07
CA LYS A 83 -14.13 -5.91 3.04
C LYS A 83 -13.36 -5.52 4.29
N MET A 84 -12.60 -6.45 4.86
CA MET A 84 -11.97 -6.32 6.17
C MET A 84 -10.61 -5.63 6.15
N LEU A 85 -9.88 -5.70 5.03
CA LEU A 85 -8.52 -5.17 4.92
C LEU A 85 -8.43 -4.10 3.82
N GLU A 86 -8.67 -4.49 2.56
CA GLU A 86 -8.41 -3.63 1.41
C GLU A 86 -9.26 -2.35 1.43
N SER A 87 -10.49 -2.42 1.95
CA SER A 87 -11.37 -1.25 2.13
C SER A 87 -10.74 -0.18 3.04
N HIS A 88 -10.06 -0.59 4.11
CA HIS A 88 -9.38 0.33 5.03
C HIS A 88 -8.16 0.96 4.38
N PHE A 89 -7.40 0.19 3.58
CA PHE A 89 -6.29 0.75 2.81
C PHE A 89 -6.78 1.70 1.72
N GLY A 90 -7.91 1.40 1.06
CA GLY A 90 -8.57 2.29 0.12
C GLY A 90 -9.04 3.59 0.77
N ASN A 91 -9.61 3.53 1.98
CA ASN A 91 -10.00 4.71 2.75
C ASN A 91 -8.78 5.55 3.16
N TYR A 92 -7.72 4.88 3.66
CA TYR A 92 -6.46 5.52 3.99
C TYR A 92 -5.79 6.15 2.76
N MET A 93 -5.93 5.60 1.56
CA MET A 93 -5.27 6.17 0.38
C MET A 93 -6.18 7.03 -0.50
N ASN A 94 -7.45 7.24 -0.14
CA ASN A 94 -8.44 7.79 -1.08
C ASN A 94 -8.05 9.16 -1.69
N LEU A 95 -7.63 10.13 -0.87
CA LEU A 95 -7.16 11.44 -1.36
C LEU A 95 -5.93 11.27 -2.26
N TRP A 96 -4.95 10.51 -1.78
CA TRP A 96 -3.69 10.26 -2.49
C TRP A 96 -3.89 9.52 -3.83
N HIS A 97 -4.72 8.49 -3.87
CA HIS A 97 -5.05 7.76 -5.10
C HIS A 97 -5.82 8.62 -6.10
N THR A 98 -6.66 9.53 -5.60
CA THR A 98 -7.32 10.53 -6.45
C THR A 98 -6.26 11.44 -7.07
N ILE A 99 -5.52 12.21 -6.27
CA ILE A 99 -4.54 13.19 -6.78
C ILE A 99 -3.43 12.55 -7.63
N ALA A 100 -2.91 11.39 -7.23
CA ALA A 100 -1.88 10.67 -7.97
C ALA A 100 -2.42 9.84 -9.14
N GLN A 101 -3.71 9.97 -9.48
CA GLN A 101 -4.35 9.35 -10.63
C GLN A 101 -4.18 7.81 -10.67
N VAL A 102 -4.26 7.17 -9.49
CA VAL A 102 -4.12 5.72 -9.38
C VAL A 102 -5.40 5.07 -9.89
N LYS A 103 -5.28 4.36 -11.02
CA LYS A 103 -6.42 3.68 -11.64
C LYS A 103 -6.72 2.38 -10.90
N GLY A 104 -7.85 2.35 -10.20
CA GLY A 104 -8.34 1.16 -9.51
C GLY A 104 -9.01 0.14 -10.45
N LYS A 105 -10.05 -0.54 -9.98
CA LYS A 105 -10.79 -1.56 -10.76
C LYS A 105 -11.28 -1.05 -12.12
N ARG A 106 -11.94 0.12 -12.13
CA ARG A 106 -12.61 0.68 -13.33
C ARG A 106 -12.04 2.03 -13.76
N LYS A 107 -11.83 2.93 -12.79
CA LYS A 107 -11.43 4.32 -13.00
C LYS A 107 -10.54 4.82 -11.87
N ILE A 108 -10.01 6.04 -12.01
CA ILE A 108 -9.45 6.82 -10.90
C ILE A 108 -10.59 7.07 -9.89
N PRO A 109 -10.37 6.86 -8.58
CA PRO A 109 -11.39 7.17 -7.58
C PRO A 109 -11.66 8.68 -7.54
N SER A 110 -12.89 9.05 -7.21
CA SER A 110 -13.19 10.42 -6.81
C SER A 110 -12.86 10.58 -5.32
N PHE A 111 -12.43 11.77 -4.92
CA PHE A 111 -12.40 12.16 -3.52
C PHE A 111 -13.65 12.97 -3.21
N LYS A 112 -14.25 12.72 -2.05
CA LYS A 112 -15.36 13.50 -1.53
C LYS A 112 -15.15 13.70 -0.04
N THR A 113 -15.44 14.89 0.45
CA THR A 113 -15.43 15.19 1.87
C THR A 113 -16.46 14.37 2.63
N VAL A 114 -16.33 14.37 3.96
CA VAL A 114 -17.27 13.68 4.86
C VAL A 114 -18.70 14.21 4.70
N ASN A 115 -18.86 15.51 4.39
CA ASN A 115 -20.15 16.17 4.18
C ASN A 115 -20.71 16.00 2.76
N ASP A 116 -19.98 15.30 1.87
CA ASP A 116 -20.31 15.05 0.46
C ASP A 116 -20.51 16.31 -0.41
N LYS A 117 -20.09 17.50 0.06
CA LYS A 117 -20.19 18.75 -0.69
C LYS A 117 -18.97 18.96 -1.58
N SER A 118 -17.80 19.18 -0.97
CA SER A 118 -16.57 19.37 -1.74
C SER A 118 -16.03 18.05 -2.28
N ARG A 119 -15.52 18.08 -3.51
CA ARG A 119 -15.08 16.88 -4.22
C ARG A 119 -13.99 17.14 -5.24
N ILE A 120 -13.24 16.09 -5.53
CA ILE A 120 -12.17 16.08 -6.52
C ILE A 120 -12.40 14.92 -7.47
N ASP A 121 -12.42 15.24 -8.77
CA ASP A 121 -12.54 14.27 -9.83
C ASP A 121 -11.43 14.47 -10.85
N ILE A 122 -10.92 13.36 -11.38
CA ILE A 122 -9.91 13.40 -12.44
C ILE A 122 -10.41 12.63 -13.65
N LYS A 123 -10.48 13.35 -14.78
CA LYS A 123 -10.67 12.80 -16.12
C LYS A 123 -9.48 13.24 -16.97
N ASP A 124 -9.70 14.17 -17.90
CA ASP A 124 -8.64 14.82 -18.69
C ASP A 124 -7.98 15.97 -17.92
N THR A 125 -8.71 16.54 -16.96
CA THR A 125 -8.24 17.59 -16.04
C THR A 125 -8.54 17.20 -14.59
N VAL A 126 -7.87 17.87 -13.65
CA VAL A 126 -8.22 17.82 -12.22
C VAL A 126 -9.32 18.84 -11.99
N LYS A 127 -10.54 18.36 -11.67
CA LYS A 127 -11.66 19.21 -11.29
C LYS A 127 -11.79 19.21 -9.77
N ILE A 128 -11.75 20.39 -9.16
CA ILE A 128 -11.98 20.58 -7.73
C ILE A 128 -13.22 21.44 -7.56
N GLU A 129 -14.23 20.90 -6.89
CA GLU A 129 -15.43 21.63 -6.47
C GLU A 129 -15.29 21.90 -4.97
N ASP A 130 -15.13 23.18 -4.60
CA ASP A 130 -14.87 23.62 -3.23
C ASP A 130 -16.03 24.51 -2.74
N TYR A 131 -16.64 24.13 -1.60
CA TYR A 131 -17.78 24.84 -1.02
C TYR A 131 -17.36 25.55 0.26
N GLN A 132 -17.84 26.79 0.47
CA GLN A 132 -17.42 27.64 1.59
C GLN A 132 -17.60 27.00 2.97
N ASP A 133 -18.65 26.21 3.17
CA ASP A 133 -18.96 25.54 4.43
C ASP A 133 -18.36 24.12 4.55
N ASP A 134 -17.54 23.73 3.57
CA ASP A 134 -16.86 22.43 3.50
C ASP A 134 -15.53 22.56 2.72
N SER A 135 -14.85 23.70 2.88
CA SER A 135 -13.70 24.05 2.06
C SER A 135 -12.49 23.17 2.40
N ILE A 136 -11.83 22.69 1.35
CA ILE A 136 -10.63 21.85 1.41
C ILE A 136 -9.45 22.50 0.69
N VAL A 137 -9.65 23.62 0.01
CA VAL A 137 -8.63 24.26 -0.83
C VAL A 137 -8.13 25.56 -0.22
N LYS A 138 -6.80 25.68 -0.15
CA LYS A 138 -6.11 26.94 0.10
C LYS A 138 -5.18 27.26 -1.06
N ILE A 139 -5.38 28.43 -1.67
CA ILE A 139 -4.53 28.94 -2.74
C ILE A 139 -3.53 29.94 -2.13
N ASP A 140 -2.26 29.78 -2.48
CA ASP A 140 -1.19 30.71 -2.18
C ASP A 140 -0.57 31.17 -3.50
N GLU A 141 -0.99 32.34 -3.96
CA GLU A 141 -0.58 32.92 -5.24
C GLU A 141 0.89 33.37 -5.24
N GLU A 142 1.38 33.85 -4.10
CA GLU A 142 2.76 34.31 -3.94
C GLU A 142 3.74 33.14 -4.12
N ASN A 143 3.48 32.02 -3.46
CA ASN A 143 4.30 30.81 -3.56
C ASN A 143 3.87 29.89 -4.72
N LYS A 144 2.84 30.28 -5.48
CA LYS A 144 2.23 29.52 -6.57
C LYS A 144 1.89 28.08 -6.19
N THR A 145 1.20 27.90 -5.06
CA THR A 145 0.80 26.58 -4.56
C THR A 145 -0.69 26.49 -4.27
N ILE A 146 -1.25 25.29 -4.46
CA ILE A 146 -2.58 24.90 -4.03
C ILE A 146 -2.41 23.81 -2.98
N SER A 147 -2.91 24.05 -1.77
CA SER A 147 -2.97 23.06 -0.70
C SER A 147 -4.38 22.51 -0.57
N ILE A 148 -4.51 21.20 -0.64
CA ILE A 148 -5.75 20.46 -0.45
C ILE A 148 -5.66 19.75 0.90
N THR A 149 -6.36 20.26 1.91
CA THR A 149 -6.43 19.65 3.25
C THR A 149 -7.79 19.04 3.44
N ALA A 150 -7.86 17.73 3.62
CA ALA A 150 -9.12 17.04 3.78
C ALA A 150 -9.05 15.90 4.79
N LYS A 151 -10.20 15.62 5.41
CA LYS A 151 -10.36 14.51 6.33
C LYS A 151 -10.42 13.18 5.58
N ARG A 152 -9.64 12.21 6.04
CA ARG A 152 -9.65 10.85 5.52
C ARG A 152 -10.96 10.17 5.87
N ARG A 153 -11.40 9.27 4.99
CA ARG A 153 -12.46 8.31 5.34
C ARG A 153 -11.98 7.45 6.50
N SER A 154 -12.89 7.09 7.41
CA SER A 154 -12.52 6.31 8.58
C SER A 154 -11.86 4.99 8.21
N TYR A 155 -10.80 4.64 8.92
CA TYR A 155 -10.06 3.40 8.71
C TYR A 155 -9.51 2.88 10.04
N VAL A 156 -8.99 1.65 10.03
CA VAL A 156 -8.32 1.06 11.18
C VAL A 156 -6.86 0.85 10.77
N PRO A 157 -5.87 1.47 11.45
CA PRO A 157 -4.46 1.38 11.06
C PRO A 157 -3.95 -0.06 10.91
N ILE A 158 -4.27 -0.95 11.85
CA ILE A 158 -3.82 -2.35 11.78
C ILE A 158 -4.37 -3.08 10.55
N ALA A 159 -5.56 -2.72 10.05
CA ALA A 159 -6.13 -3.29 8.83
C ALA A 159 -5.33 -2.87 7.57
N VAL A 160 -4.80 -1.63 7.56
CA VAL A 160 -3.90 -1.14 6.49
C VAL A 160 -2.63 -1.97 6.47
N TYR A 161 -2.02 -2.20 7.64
CA TYR A 161 -0.83 -3.04 7.73
C TYR A 161 -1.09 -4.50 7.34
N LYS A 162 -2.20 -5.07 7.81
CA LYS A 162 -2.64 -6.42 7.42
C LYS A 162 -2.87 -6.53 5.91
N THR A 163 -3.33 -5.47 5.25
CA THR A 163 -3.46 -5.42 3.78
C THR A 163 -2.10 -5.58 3.10
N LEU A 164 -1.09 -4.81 3.51
CA LEU A 164 0.28 -4.93 3.01
C LEU A 164 0.88 -6.32 3.31
N THR A 165 0.60 -6.85 4.49
CA THR A 165 1.03 -8.20 4.90
C THR A 165 0.37 -9.29 4.05
N LYS A 166 -0.92 -9.15 3.72
CA LYS A 166 -1.62 -10.06 2.80
C LYS A 166 -0.96 -10.06 1.43
N MET A 167 -0.60 -8.89 0.89
CA MET A 167 0.13 -8.80 -0.39
C MET A 167 1.45 -9.61 -0.32
N ALA A 168 2.21 -9.42 0.76
CA ALA A 168 3.47 -10.12 0.98
C ALA A 168 3.30 -11.65 1.06
N LEU A 169 2.35 -12.12 1.88
CA LEU A 169 2.02 -13.55 2.02
C LEU A 169 1.51 -14.15 0.71
N THR A 170 0.86 -13.33 -0.13
CA THR A 170 0.37 -13.78 -1.42
C THR A 170 1.51 -13.98 -2.41
N ILE A 171 2.58 -13.19 -2.40
CA ILE A 171 3.73 -13.40 -3.31
C ILE A 171 4.81 -14.31 -2.73
N MET A 172 4.66 -14.75 -1.48
CA MET A 172 5.62 -15.57 -0.77
C MET A 172 5.72 -16.99 -1.37
N PRO A 173 6.94 -17.52 -1.56
CA PRO A 173 7.17 -18.92 -1.90
C PRO A 173 6.61 -19.88 -0.83
N GLU A 174 6.19 -21.06 -1.27
CA GLU A 174 5.46 -22.02 -0.41
C GLU A 174 6.33 -22.59 0.73
N ASP A 175 7.63 -22.77 0.48
CA ASP A 175 8.62 -23.25 1.45
C ASP A 175 8.86 -22.27 2.61
N GLU A 176 8.54 -20.99 2.42
CA GLU A 176 8.64 -19.96 3.46
C GLU A 176 7.37 -19.84 4.31
N LEU A 177 6.18 -20.13 3.77
CA LEU A 177 4.90 -19.90 4.45
C LEU A 177 4.74 -20.62 5.79
N SER A 178 5.36 -21.80 5.92
CA SER A 178 5.33 -22.59 7.16
C SER A 178 5.84 -21.82 8.39
N LYS A 179 6.69 -20.80 8.18
CA LYS A 179 7.25 -19.91 9.21
C LYS A 179 6.30 -18.79 9.64
N PHE A 180 5.24 -18.55 8.88
CA PHE A 180 4.29 -17.44 9.03
C PHE A 180 2.87 -17.89 9.42
N LYS A 181 2.71 -19.07 10.03
CA LYS A 181 1.40 -19.58 10.46
C LYS A 181 0.63 -18.60 11.36
N ASN A 182 1.33 -17.96 12.31
CA ASN A 182 0.73 -16.96 13.18
C ASN A 182 0.34 -15.69 12.42
N THR A 183 1.15 -15.28 11.43
CA THR A 183 0.82 -14.16 10.55
C THR A 183 -0.43 -14.44 9.71
N MET A 184 -0.54 -15.67 9.18
CA MET A 184 -1.70 -16.13 8.41
C MET A 184 -2.97 -16.14 9.27
N ALA A 185 -2.88 -16.59 10.53
CA ALA A 185 -3.99 -16.51 11.47
C ALA A 185 -4.36 -15.05 11.79
N TRP A 186 -3.36 -14.21 12.05
CA TRP A 186 -3.54 -12.80 12.39
C TRP A 186 -4.22 -11.99 11.28
N ILE A 187 -3.82 -12.14 10.02
CA ILE A 187 -4.49 -11.42 8.91
C ILE A 187 -5.93 -11.90 8.68
N ASN A 188 -6.29 -13.10 9.16
CA ASN A 188 -7.63 -13.68 9.05
C ASN A 188 -8.59 -13.29 10.18
N GLU A 189 -8.13 -12.56 11.20
CA GLU A 189 -8.98 -12.07 12.31
C GLU A 189 -10.02 -11.05 11.81
N GLU A 190 -11.30 -11.37 12.03
CA GLU A 190 -12.44 -10.51 11.65
C GLU A 190 -12.61 -9.32 12.59
N ASP A 191 -12.32 -9.51 13.86
CA ASP A 191 -12.32 -8.44 14.85
C ASP A 191 -10.87 -8.03 15.15
N HIS A 192 -10.47 -6.87 14.64
CA HIS A 192 -9.14 -6.32 14.87
C HIS A 192 -8.91 -5.88 16.33
N SER A 193 -9.98 -5.59 17.09
CA SER A 193 -9.87 -5.20 18.49
C SER A 193 -9.46 -6.37 19.38
N ASN A 194 -9.94 -7.58 19.05
CA ASN A 194 -9.72 -8.80 19.80
C ASN A 194 -8.70 -9.74 19.13
N SER A 195 -7.43 -9.32 19.15
CA SER A 195 -6.29 -10.12 18.66
C SER A 195 -5.57 -10.81 19.82
N PRO A 196 -5.35 -12.14 19.78
CA PRO A 196 -4.50 -12.85 20.75
C PRO A 196 -3.02 -12.53 20.59
N TYR A 197 -2.63 -11.87 19.50
CA TYR A 197 -1.26 -11.41 19.27
C TYR A 197 -1.08 -9.97 19.77
N GLU A 198 -0.09 -9.79 20.65
CA GLU A 198 0.33 -8.49 21.17
C GLU A 198 1.48 -7.93 20.32
N LEU A 199 1.15 -7.07 19.36
CA LEU A 199 2.12 -6.37 18.51
C LEU A 199 2.27 -4.94 19.00
N LYS A 200 3.45 -4.59 19.53
CA LYS A 200 3.72 -3.26 20.10
C LYS A 200 3.94 -2.16 19.05
N GLN A 201 4.36 -2.54 17.86
CA GLN A 201 4.63 -1.61 16.77
C GLN A 201 4.48 -2.32 15.43
N LEU A 202 3.89 -1.63 14.46
CA LEU A 202 3.77 -2.07 13.07
C LEU A 202 4.29 -0.95 12.17
N LYS A 203 5.62 -0.85 12.12
CA LYS A 203 6.32 0.20 11.40
C LYS A 203 6.15 0.04 9.89
N VAL A 204 5.75 1.12 9.23
CA VAL A 204 5.72 1.26 7.78
C VAL A 204 6.74 2.33 7.38
N LEU A 205 7.73 1.95 6.59
CA LEU A 205 8.62 2.88 5.92
C LEU A 205 7.94 3.35 4.62
N PHE A 206 7.37 4.55 4.66
CA PHE A 206 6.66 5.15 3.54
C PHE A 206 7.56 6.14 2.79
N SER A 207 7.62 6.01 1.47
CA SER A 207 8.26 6.99 0.59
C SER A 207 7.25 7.55 -0.41
N PHE A 208 7.33 8.85 -0.64
CA PHE A 208 6.58 9.57 -1.66
C PHE A 208 7.54 10.26 -2.62
N ALA A 209 7.33 10.02 -3.91
CA ALA A 209 8.02 10.69 -5.00
C ALA A 209 7.05 11.70 -5.65
N PRO A 210 7.38 12.99 -5.75
CA PRO A 210 6.53 13.95 -6.46
C PRO A 210 6.60 13.76 -7.98
N GLY A 211 5.66 14.36 -8.71
CA GLY A 211 5.59 14.30 -10.17
C GLY A 211 4.54 13.31 -10.69
N ILE A 212 4.46 13.16 -12.00
CA ILE A 212 3.45 12.30 -12.64
C ILE A 212 3.99 10.86 -12.69
N ARG A 213 3.40 9.97 -11.90
CA ARG A 213 3.67 8.52 -11.87
C ARG A 213 5.18 8.15 -11.93
N PRO A 214 5.99 8.63 -10.97
CA PRO A 214 7.44 8.35 -10.94
C PRO A 214 7.78 6.85 -10.82
N PHE A 215 6.88 6.03 -10.27
CA PHE A 215 6.87 4.58 -10.42
C PHE A 215 5.88 4.19 -11.54
N PRO A 216 6.37 3.90 -12.76
CA PRO A 216 5.51 3.74 -13.94
C PRO A 216 4.64 2.47 -13.93
N PHE A 217 4.98 1.51 -13.07
CA PHE A 217 4.25 0.26 -12.88
C PHE A 217 4.35 -0.18 -11.43
N VAL A 218 3.42 -1.05 -11.02
CA VAL A 218 3.47 -1.69 -9.70
C VAL A 218 4.68 -2.61 -9.65
N SER A 219 5.50 -2.46 -8.61
CA SER A 219 6.58 -3.38 -8.27
C SER A 219 6.38 -3.89 -6.85
N CYS A 220 6.55 -5.19 -6.62
CA CYS A 220 6.52 -5.76 -5.29
C CYS A 220 7.65 -6.76 -5.09
N MET A 221 8.23 -6.76 -3.90
CA MET A 221 9.44 -7.53 -3.58
C MET A 221 9.39 -8.11 -2.19
N LEU A 222 9.97 -9.30 -2.01
CA LEU A 222 10.28 -9.90 -0.71
C LEU A 222 11.78 -9.97 -0.51
N PHE A 223 12.22 -9.60 0.68
CA PHE A 223 13.61 -9.67 1.11
C PHE A 223 13.71 -10.59 2.31
N LYS A 224 14.45 -11.68 2.18
CA LYS A 224 14.66 -12.70 3.23
C LYS A 224 15.97 -12.44 3.94
N ARG A 225 15.96 -12.45 5.27
CA ARG A 225 17.16 -12.28 6.09
C ARG A 225 18.16 -13.38 5.78
N LYS A 226 19.40 -12.97 5.54
CA LYS A 226 20.52 -13.89 5.31
C LYS A 226 20.84 -14.70 6.57
N PRO A 227 21.29 -15.96 6.46
CA PRO A 227 21.78 -16.72 7.62
C PRO A 227 22.97 -16.06 8.31
N ASP A 228 23.81 -15.35 7.56
CA ASP A 228 25.00 -14.62 8.02
C ASP A 228 24.76 -13.10 8.12
N ASN A 229 23.50 -12.68 8.33
CA ASN A 229 23.17 -11.27 8.51
C ASN A 229 23.95 -10.64 9.67
N VAL A 230 24.33 -9.37 9.52
CA VAL A 230 25.17 -8.67 10.49
C VAL A 230 24.33 -7.94 11.54
N ASP A 231 23.17 -7.41 11.15
CA ASP A 231 22.33 -6.54 11.98
C ASP A 231 21.12 -7.28 12.55
N THR A 232 20.59 -6.80 13.69
CA THR A 232 19.31 -7.25 14.25
C THR A 232 18.14 -6.78 13.38
N VAL A 233 17.78 -7.58 12.37
CA VAL A 233 16.79 -7.23 11.34
C VAL A 233 15.70 -8.31 11.24
N PRO A 234 14.48 -7.99 10.80
CA PRO A 234 13.38 -8.97 10.76
C PRO A 234 13.64 -10.05 9.70
N TYR A 235 13.04 -11.23 9.87
CA TYR A 235 13.26 -12.37 8.97
C TYR A 235 12.83 -12.08 7.53
N MET A 236 11.73 -11.34 7.35
CA MET A 236 11.22 -11.00 6.02
C MET A 236 10.75 -9.55 5.98
N GLN A 237 11.12 -8.86 4.90
CA GLN A 237 10.59 -7.55 4.55
C GLN A 237 9.86 -7.59 3.22
N PHE A 238 8.86 -6.74 3.09
CA PHE A 238 8.09 -6.56 1.87
C PHE A 238 8.15 -5.10 1.43
N LEU A 239 8.34 -4.88 0.14
CA LEU A 239 8.23 -3.58 -0.51
C LEU A 239 7.14 -3.67 -1.58
N VAL A 240 6.28 -2.66 -1.64
CA VAL A 240 5.42 -2.40 -2.80
C VAL A 240 5.55 -0.93 -3.22
N ALA A 241 5.85 -0.69 -4.49
CA ALA A 241 5.97 0.64 -5.08
C ALA A 241 5.03 0.77 -6.28
N TYR A 242 4.28 1.86 -6.35
CA TYR A 242 3.32 2.14 -7.41
C TYR A 242 2.99 3.63 -7.49
N SER A 243 2.76 4.14 -8.71
CA SER A 243 2.48 5.55 -8.97
C SER A 243 3.48 6.49 -8.28
N ASN A 244 3.12 7.09 -7.14
CA ASN A 244 3.96 8.01 -6.38
C ASN A 244 4.48 7.44 -5.06
N PHE A 245 4.09 6.22 -4.71
CA PHE A 245 4.18 5.70 -3.35
C PHE A 245 5.05 4.45 -3.29
N ALA A 246 5.82 4.31 -2.22
CA ALA A 246 6.44 3.06 -1.83
C ALA A 246 6.15 2.77 -0.36
N PHE A 247 5.64 1.58 -0.08
CA PHE A 247 5.38 1.06 1.26
C PHE A 247 6.31 -0.10 1.53
N GLN A 248 7.07 -0.01 2.61
CA GLN A 248 7.90 -1.10 3.08
C GLN A 248 7.52 -1.47 4.52
N ILE A 249 7.40 -2.78 4.76
CA ILE A 249 7.07 -3.37 6.06
C ILE A 249 7.95 -4.57 6.35
N PHE A 250 8.04 -4.98 7.62
CA PHE A 250 8.41 -6.35 7.96
C PHE A 250 7.16 -7.24 8.00
N ILE A 251 7.35 -8.55 7.94
CA ILE A 251 6.26 -9.50 8.10
C ILE A 251 6.26 -10.01 9.54
N PRO A 252 5.27 -9.62 10.38
CA PRO A 252 5.30 -9.89 11.81
C PRO A 252 4.99 -11.36 12.11
N LEU A 253 5.20 -11.78 13.36
CA LEU A 253 4.82 -13.10 13.88
C LEU A 253 5.50 -14.29 13.17
N CYS A 254 6.67 -14.05 12.56
CA CYS A 254 7.50 -15.12 12.02
C CYS A 254 8.15 -15.94 13.15
N ILE A 255 8.20 -17.27 13.00
CA ILE A 255 8.86 -18.15 13.97
C ILE A 255 10.36 -17.87 14.10
N GLU A 256 11.01 -17.42 13.02
CA GLU A 256 12.44 -17.09 12.95
C GLU A 256 12.79 -15.77 13.64
N ASP A 257 11.79 -14.98 14.02
CA ASP A 257 11.96 -13.71 14.74
C ASP A 257 11.66 -13.85 16.25
N LYS A 258 11.39 -15.07 16.73
CA LYS A 258 11.14 -15.31 18.17
C LYS A 258 12.28 -14.80 19.05
N THR A 259 13.52 -14.99 18.63
CA THR A 259 14.72 -14.53 19.34
C THR A 259 14.88 -13.01 19.32
N LEU A 260 14.19 -12.31 18.43
CA LEU A 260 14.21 -10.85 18.33
C LEU A 260 13.14 -10.17 19.19
N GLN A 261 12.25 -10.94 19.85
CA GLN A 261 11.21 -10.36 20.70
C GLN A 261 11.81 -9.49 21.81
N GLY A 262 11.34 -8.24 21.89
CA GLY A 262 11.85 -7.25 22.84
C GLY A 262 13.17 -6.57 22.44
N SER A 263 13.82 -7.01 21.35
CA SER A 263 15.00 -6.34 20.81
C SER A 263 14.62 -5.13 19.96
N GLU A 264 15.53 -4.16 19.88
CA GLU A 264 15.41 -3.07 18.90
C GLU A 264 15.74 -3.61 17.50
N ILE A 265 14.74 -3.60 16.61
CA ILE A 265 14.89 -4.06 15.24
C ILE A 265 15.36 -2.91 14.35
N LYS A 266 16.46 -3.12 13.64
CA LYS A 266 16.97 -2.20 12.62
C LYS A 266 16.22 -2.40 11.31
N MET A 267 15.81 -1.28 10.72
CA MET A 267 15.23 -1.25 9.39
C MET A 267 15.58 0.07 8.71
N THR A 268 16.01 -0.02 7.45
CA THR A 268 16.23 1.14 6.57
C THR A 268 15.38 0.97 5.31
N TYR A 269 15.22 2.05 4.55
CA TYR A 269 14.48 2.01 3.29
C TYR A 269 15.22 1.14 2.27
N VAL A 270 14.49 0.28 1.57
CA VAL A 270 14.98 -0.40 0.36
C VAL A 270 15.18 0.67 -0.72
N PRO A 271 16.39 0.79 -1.31
CA PRO A 271 16.63 1.81 -2.31
C PRO A 271 15.84 1.50 -3.59
N THR A 272 15.21 2.52 -4.14
CA THR A 272 14.53 2.46 -5.45
C THR A 272 15.42 3.03 -6.55
N PRO A 273 15.11 2.82 -7.84
CA PRO A 273 15.81 3.51 -8.92
C PRO A 273 15.83 5.04 -8.78
N LEU A 274 14.77 5.61 -8.18
CA LEU A 274 14.69 7.05 -7.88
C LEU A 274 15.78 7.48 -6.88
N ASP A 275 16.03 6.69 -5.85
CA ASP A 275 17.12 6.93 -4.88
C ASP A 275 18.49 6.91 -5.54
N ILE A 276 18.71 5.91 -6.39
CA ILE A 276 19.99 5.72 -7.09
C ILE A 276 20.27 6.91 -8.01
N ASN A 277 19.22 7.42 -8.67
CA ASN A 277 19.25 8.58 -9.56
C ASN A 277 19.24 9.93 -8.82
N GLY A 278 19.21 9.94 -7.49
CA GLY A 278 19.26 11.16 -6.68
C GLY A 278 17.98 11.98 -6.68
N ALA A 279 16.83 11.38 -6.99
CA ALA A 279 15.54 12.03 -6.86
C ALA A 279 15.24 12.36 -5.39
N LYS A 280 14.60 13.51 -5.16
CA LYS A 280 14.18 13.92 -3.82
C LYS A 280 12.88 13.20 -3.45
N LEU A 281 12.95 12.32 -2.45
CA LEU A 281 11.81 11.60 -1.91
C LEU A 281 11.42 12.15 -0.53
N THR A 282 10.12 12.26 -0.27
CA THR A 282 9.60 12.48 1.08
C THR A 282 9.47 11.13 1.78
N ARG A 283 9.99 11.03 3.01
CA ARG A 283 10.02 9.78 3.78
C ARG A 283 9.32 9.96 5.12
N ARG A 284 8.51 8.98 5.50
CA ARG A 284 7.80 8.94 6.79
C ARG A 284 7.94 7.53 7.39
N GLN A 285 8.25 7.46 8.69
CA GLN A 285 8.06 6.23 9.46
C GLN A 285 6.69 6.32 10.10
N LEU A 286 5.77 5.48 9.67
CA LEU A 286 4.41 5.41 10.23
C LEU A 286 4.34 4.21 11.19
N ASP A 287 3.45 4.29 12.17
CA ASP A 287 3.09 3.15 13.00
C ASP A 287 1.61 2.83 12.82
N MET A 288 1.33 1.61 12.37
CA MET A 288 -0.01 1.15 12.05
C MET A 288 -0.51 0.09 13.04
N HIS A 289 0.03 0.03 14.26
CA HIS A 289 -0.37 -1.00 15.24
C HIS A 289 -1.77 -0.77 15.86
N SER A 290 -2.28 0.47 15.82
CA SER A 290 -3.54 0.79 16.47
C SER A 290 -4.71 -0.01 15.89
N LYS A 291 -5.52 -0.54 16.80
CA LYS A 291 -6.75 -1.29 16.53
C LYS A 291 -7.98 -0.39 16.51
N GLU A 292 -7.83 0.88 16.88
CA GLU A 292 -8.94 1.82 16.96
C GLU A 292 -9.32 2.35 15.58
N LYS A 293 -10.62 2.53 15.37
CA LYS A 293 -11.13 3.15 14.15
C LYS A 293 -10.91 4.65 14.22
N LEU A 294 -9.94 5.14 13.46
CA LEU A 294 -9.67 6.57 13.33
C LEU A 294 -10.73 7.24 12.46
N LYS A 295 -11.13 8.43 12.87
CA LYS A 295 -12.07 9.32 12.17
C LYS A 295 -11.46 10.70 12.08
N ASP A 296 -11.84 11.45 11.05
CA ASP A 296 -11.50 12.86 10.91
C ASP A 296 -10.00 13.18 10.91
N GLU A 297 -9.14 12.18 10.65
CA GLU A 297 -7.70 12.41 10.46
C GLU A 297 -7.48 13.25 9.20
N GLU A 298 -6.81 14.39 9.36
CA GLU A 298 -6.51 15.29 8.26
C GLU A 298 -5.28 14.84 7.47
N GLU A 299 -5.34 14.99 6.16
CA GLU A 299 -4.18 14.87 5.27
C GLU A 299 -4.13 16.07 4.33
N THR A 300 -2.93 16.58 4.10
CA THR A 300 -2.69 17.69 3.18
C THR A 300 -1.86 17.24 1.98
N VAL A 301 -2.28 17.64 0.79
CA VAL A 301 -1.53 17.51 -0.45
C VAL A 301 -1.27 18.91 -1.02
N THR A 302 -0.03 19.18 -1.43
CA THR A 302 0.34 20.47 -2.04
C THR A 302 0.77 20.25 -3.49
N ILE A 303 0.24 21.10 -4.37
CA ILE A 303 0.51 21.09 -5.82
C ILE A 303 1.04 22.48 -6.21
N GLY A 304 2.09 22.55 -7.01
CA GLY A 304 2.58 23.80 -7.58
C GLY A 304 1.89 24.14 -8.91
N PHE A 305 1.70 25.43 -9.18
CA PHE A 305 1.21 25.92 -10.47
C PHE A 305 2.12 27.00 -11.05
N ASN A 306 1.98 27.29 -12.34
CA ASN A 306 2.78 28.31 -13.02
C ASN A 306 2.01 29.64 -13.16
N GLU A 307 0.73 29.54 -13.52
CA GLU A 307 -0.19 30.64 -13.77
C GLU A 307 -1.57 30.31 -13.21
N MET A 308 -2.33 31.36 -12.88
CA MET A 308 -3.73 31.28 -12.50
C MET A 308 -4.53 32.14 -13.47
N ILE A 309 -5.60 31.57 -14.02
CA ILE A 309 -6.48 32.24 -14.96
C ILE A 309 -7.88 32.19 -14.36
N GLU A 310 -8.42 33.35 -14.00
CA GLU A 310 -9.82 33.49 -13.60
C GLU A 310 -10.69 33.42 -14.86
N GLN A 311 -11.72 32.58 -14.82
CA GLN A 311 -12.72 32.48 -15.87
C GLN A 311 -14.10 32.52 -15.22
N ASP A 312 -14.95 33.41 -15.70
CA ASP A 312 -16.36 33.38 -15.36
C ASP A 312 -16.97 32.11 -15.95
N LEU A 313 -17.42 31.20 -15.08
CA LEU A 313 -18.24 30.08 -15.50
C LEU A 313 -19.63 30.64 -15.83
N THR A 314 -19.84 31.10 -17.07
CA THR A 314 -21.19 31.33 -17.56
C THR A 314 -21.92 29.98 -17.59
N ASP A 315 -23.01 29.87 -16.83
CA ASP A 315 -23.89 28.70 -16.82
C ASP A 315 -24.40 28.43 -18.25
N ASN A 316 -23.71 27.57 -19.00
CA ASN A 316 -24.20 27.00 -20.24
C ASN A 316 -25.17 25.84 -19.92
N ASN A 317 -26.19 26.11 -19.13
CA ASN A 317 -27.36 25.26 -18.98
C ASN A 317 -28.48 25.84 -19.86
N GLU A 318 -28.43 25.55 -21.16
CA GLU A 318 -29.62 25.39 -22.01
C GLU A 318 -29.83 23.91 -22.32
#